data_AF-A0A7W0KPC9-F1
#
_entry.id   AF-A0A7W0KPC9-F1
#
_cell.length_a   1.000
_cell.length_b   1.000
_cell.length_c   1.000
_cell.angle_alpha   90.00
_cell.angle_beta   90.00
_cell.angle_gamma   90.00
#
_symmetry.space_group_name_H-M   'P 1'
#
loop_
_entity.id
_entity.type
_entity.pdbx_description
1 polymer ?
#
loop_
_entity_poly.entity_id
_entity_poly.type
_entity_poly.pdbx_seq_one_letter_code
_entity_poly.pdbx_strand_id
1 'polypeptide(L)'
;MTVRSPSPTHDISLDQARRIALGAQGFAAPKPSARIDRRHGRRVLDHVGLIQIDSVNVVVRSQELPLFARLGHHRRDLIAQMTIAGDLFEY
;
A
#
# COMPACT_ATOMS: atom_id res chain seq x y z
N MET A 1 -8.48 -44.13 0.69
CA MET A 1 -8.57 -42.77 0.10
C MET A 1 -9.65 -42.01 0.85
N THR A 2 -9.27 -41.07 1.72
CA THR A 2 -10.23 -40.29 2.53
C THR A 2 -10.50 -38.98 1.80
N VAL A 3 -11.70 -38.81 1.27
CA VAL A 3 -12.13 -37.55 0.65
C VAL A 3 -12.33 -36.52 1.77
N ARG A 4 -11.54 -35.45 1.76
CA ARG A 4 -11.69 -34.34 2.70
C ARG A 4 -12.94 -33.55 2.28
N SER A 5 -13.98 -33.52 3.11
CA SER A 5 -15.15 -32.68 2.88
C SER A 5 -14.72 -31.20 2.73
N PRO A 6 -15.34 -30.42 1.84
CA PRO A 6 -15.00 -29.01 1.70
C PRO A 6 -15.21 -28.29 3.03
N SER A 7 -14.26 -27.43 3.41
CA SER A 7 -14.42 -26.57 4.58
C SER A 7 -15.66 -25.69 4.41
N PRO A 8 -16.41 -25.40 5.49
CA PRO A 8 -17.55 -24.51 5.42
C PRO A 8 -17.16 -23.18 4.79
N THR A 9 -17.90 -22.75 3.78
CA THR A 9 -17.75 -21.44 3.14
C THR A 9 -18.39 -20.39 4.05
N HIS A 10 -17.58 -19.43 4.49
CA HIS A 10 -18.09 -18.26 5.20
C HIS A 10 -18.43 -17.17 4.19
N ASP A 11 -19.71 -16.86 4.06
CA ASP A 11 -20.16 -15.73 3.25
C ASP A 11 -19.88 -14.41 3.98
N ILE A 12 -19.37 -13.42 3.23
CA ILE A 12 -19.16 -12.06 3.71
C ILE A 12 -20.03 -11.09 2.91
N SER A 13 -20.58 -10.08 3.58
CA SER A 13 -21.29 -9.00 2.91
C SER A 13 -20.34 -8.15 2.06
N LEU A 14 -20.88 -7.45 1.07
CA LEU A 14 -20.09 -6.52 0.24
C LEU A 14 -19.37 -5.46 1.08
N ASP A 15 -19.99 -5.01 2.16
CA ASP A 15 -19.43 -4.03 3.09
C ASP A 15 -18.25 -4.61 3.89
N GLN A 16 -18.36 -5.86 4.33
CA GLN A 16 -17.25 -6.59 4.94
C GLN A 16 -16.10 -6.80 3.95
N ALA A 17 -16.40 -7.24 2.72
CA ALA A 17 -15.41 -7.44 1.67
C ALA A 17 -14.65 -6.15 1.35
N ARG A 18 -15.34 -5.00 1.24
CA ARG A 18 -14.71 -3.69 1.03
C ARG A 18 -13.78 -3.29 2.17
N ARG A 19 -14.20 -3.48 3.43
CA ARG A 19 -13.34 -3.20 4.59
C ARG A 19 -12.10 -4.08 4.62
N ILE A 20 -12.26 -5.37 4.30
CA ILE A 20 -11.12 -6.30 4.20
C ILE A 20 -10.16 -5.82 3.11
N ALA A 21 -10.66 -5.50 1.92
CA ALA A 21 -9.83 -5.03 0.81
C ALA A 21 -9.08 -3.71 1.14
N LEU A 22 -9.75 -2.75 1.78
CA LEU A 22 -9.13 -1.49 2.21
C LEU A 22 -8.09 -1.71 3.34
N GLY A 23 -8.40 -2.59 4.29
CA GLY A 23 -7.48 -2.96 5.37
C GLY A 23 -6.24 -3.69 4.85
N ALA A 24 -6.42 -4.64 3.92
CA ALA A 24 -5.34 -5.34 3.22
C ALA A 24 -4.46 -4.38 2.39
N GLN A 25 -4.99 -3.23 2.00
CA GLN A 25 -4.22 -2.17 1.36
C GLN A 25 -3.54 -1.20 2.34
N GLY A 26 -3.75 -1.34 3.64
CA GLY A 26 -3.07 -0.56 4.68
C GLY A 26 -3.79 0.73 5.05
N PHE A 27 -5.03 0.95 4.57
CA PHE A 27 -5.82 2.14 4.91
C PHE A 27 -6.37 2.14 6.33
N ALA A 28 -6.40 0.97 6.99
CA ALA A 28 -6.80 0.86 8.40
C ALA A 28 -5.65 1.17 9.38
N ALA A 29 -4.41 1.31 8.89
CA ALA A 29 -3.28 1.64 9.75
C ALA A 29 -3.34 3.11 10.18
N PRO A 30 -3.04 3.43 11.45
CA PRO A 30 -2.94 4.81 11.89
C PRO A 30 -1.82 5.52 11.14
N LYS A 31 -2.08 6.77 10.75
CA LYS A 31 -1.04 7.61 10.13
C LYS A 31 0.09 7.86 11.14
N PRO A 32 1.36 7.87 10.71
CA PRO A 32 2.47 8.13 11.61
C PRO A 32 2.37 9.54 12.22
N SER A 33 2.67 9.65 13.52
CA SER A 33 2.73 10.94 14.24
C SER A 33 4.10 11.61 14.13
N ALA A 34 5.14 10.83 13.85
CA ALA A 34 6.50 11.32 13.67
C ALA A 34 6.75 11.79 12.23
N ARG A 35 7.87 12.48 12.03
CA ARG A 35 8.34 12.87 10.70
C ARG A 35 8.50 11.62 9.82
N ILE A 36 7.86 11.64 8.65
CA ILE A 36 7.94 10.55 7.67
C ILE A 36 9.36 10.41 7.12
N ASP A 37 9.83 9.17 7.09
CA ASP A 37 11.12 8.75 6.55
C ASP A 37 10.98 7.50 5.65
N ARG A 38 12.10 7.03 5.10
CA ARG A 38 12.14 5.84 4.22
C ARG A 38 11.60 4.56 4.85
N ARG A 39 11.68 4.39 6.17
CA ARG A 39 11.16 3.20 6.86
C ARG A 39 9.63 3.16 6.79
N HIS A 40 8.99 4.33 6.78
CA HIS A 40 7.55 4.44 6.57
C HIS A 40 7.15 4.09 5.14
N GLY A 41 7.91 4.60 4.15
CA GLY A 41 7.70 4.25 2.74
C GLY A 41 7.87 2.76 2.47
N ARG A 42 8.90 2.13 3.06
CA ARG A 42 9.10 0.67 2.94
C ARG A 42 7.94 -0.13 3.52
N ARG A 43 7.45 0.24 4.71
CA ARG A 43 6.27 -0.40 5.29
C ARG A 43 5.03 -0.30 4.40
N VAL A 44 4.87 0.81 3.65
CA VAL A 44 3.79 0.91 2.67
C VAL A 44 4.00 -0.09 1.53
N LEU A 45 5.21 -0.14 0.95
CA LEU A 45 5.53 -1.10 -0.12
C LEU A 45 5.41 -2.55 0.33
N ASP A 46 5.87 -2.89 1.53
CA ASP A 46 5.72 -4.24 2.10
C ASP A 46 4.24 -4.67 2.20
N HIS A 47 3.33 -3.69 2.37
CA HIS A 47 1.90 -3.93 2.52
C HIS A 47 1.16 -4.00 1.17
N VAL A 48 1.55 -3.16 0.19
CA VAL A 48 0.87 -3.09 -1.12
C VAL A 48 1.57 -3.88 -2.24
N GLY A 49 2.81 -4.31 -2.01
CA GLY A 49 3.66 -5.05 -2.94
C GLY A 49 4.32 -4.18 -4.02
N LEU A 50 3.53 -3.42 -4.77
CA LEU A 50 4.00 -2.57 -5.87
C LEU A 50 3.21 -1.26 -5.96
N ILE A 51 3.82 -0.27 -6.61
CA ILE A 51 3.15 0.96 -7.02
C ILE A 51 3.29 1.08 -8.54
N GLN A 52 2.18 1.36 -9.21
CA GLN A 52 2.18 1.60 -10.64
C GLN A 52 2.79 2.98 -10.95
N ILE A 53 3.68 3.00 -11.94
CA ILE A 53 4.11 4.24 -12.60
C ILE A 53 3.18 4.48 -13.78
N ASP A 54 2.70 5.72 -13.91
CA ASP A 54 1.83 6.13 -15.01
C ASP A 54 2.47 7.31 -15.76
N SER A 55 2.24 7.37 -17.07
CA SER A 55 2.64 8.48 -17.92
C SER A 55 1.66 9.66 -17.83
N VAL A 56 0.43 9.44 -17.36
CA VAL A 56 -0.58 10.48 -17.21
C VAL A 56 -0.67 10.94 -15.75
N ASN A 57 -0.41 12.24 -15.54
CA ASN A 57 -0.60 12.89 -14.25
C ASN A 57 -1.37 14.22 -14.38
N VAL A 58 -2.54 14.33 -13.75
CA VAL A 58 -3.36 15.57 -13.76
C VAL A 58 -3.02 16.52 -12.62
N VAL A 59 -2.48 16.01 -11.50
CA VAL A 59 -2.20 16.81 -10.28
C VAL A 59 -0.76 16.63 -9.81
N VAL A 60 -0.36 15.39 -9.58
CA VAL A 60 1.00 14.95 -9.23
C VAL A 60 1.26 13.60 -9.88
N ARG A 61 2.52 13.16 -9.92
CA ARG A 61 2.87 11.83 -10.42
C ARG A 61 2.05 10.76 -9.71
N SER A 62 1.47 9.83 -10.46
CA SER A 62 0.55 8.82 -9.92
C SER A 62 1.18 7.99 -8.81
N GLN A 63 2.47 7.67 -8.92
CA GLN A 63 3.23 6.93 -7.91
C GLN A 63 3.43 7.68 -6.57
N GLU A 64 3.24 9.00 -6.51
CA GLU A 64 3.27 9.76 -5.25
C GLU A 64 1.96 9.61 -4.44
N LEU A 65 0.84 9.33 -5.12
CA LEU A 65 -0.49 9.28 -4.50
C LEU A 65 -0.68 8.11 -3.51
N PRO A 66 -0.24 6.86 -3.80
CA PRO A 66 -0.37 5.76 -2.85
C PRO A 66 0.36 6.00 -1.52
N LEU A 67 1.53 6.66 -1.56
CA LEU A 67 2.28 7.04 -0.37
C LEU A 67 1.56 8.14 0.41
N PHE A 68 1.10 9.18 -0.28
CA PHE A 68 0.36 10.27 0.37
C PHE A 68 -0.93 9.78 1.05
N ALA A 69 -1.68 8.88 0.40
CA ALA A 69 -2.93 8.37 0.95
C ALA A 69 -2.74 7.63 2.29
N ARG A 70 -1.59 6.97 2.50
CA ARG A 70 -1.27 6.18 3.70
C ARG A 70 -0.45 6.95 4.73
N LEU A 71 0.51 7.75 4.29
CA LEU A 71 1.47 8.44 5.17
C LEU A 71 1.08 9.89 5.46
N GLY A 72 0.20 10.49 4.64
CA GLY A 72 -0.10 11.91 4.69
C GLY A 72 1.04 12.76 4.12
N HIS A 73 1.15 14.00 4.59
CA HIS A 73 2.18 14.94 4.15
C HIS A 73 3.58 14.41 4.47
N HIS A 74 4.43 14.35 3.44
CA HIS A 74 5.81 13.91 3.53
C HIS A 74 6.66 14.67 2.51
N ARG A 75 7.98 14.56 2.61
CA ARG A 75 8.87 15.17 1.62
C ARG A 75 8.67 14.50 0.26
N ARG A 76 8.57 15.30 -0.80
CA ARG A 76 8.37 14.81 -2.17
C ARG A 76 9.51 13.91 -2.70
N ASP A 77 10.69 14.01 -2.12
CA ASP A 77 11.84 13.19 -2.51
C ASP A 77 11.87 11.80 -1.84
N LEU A 78 10.81 11.38 -1.13
CA LEU A 78 10.78 10.08 -0.46
C LEU A 78 11.01 8.91 -1.44
N ILE A 79 10.34 8.90 -2.59
CA ILE A 79 10.54 7.86 -3.63
C ILE A 79 12.00 7.87 -4.10
N ALA A 80 12.53 9.05 -4.45
CA ALA A 80 13.91 9.17 -4.90
C ALA A 80 14.92 8.68 -3.84
N GLN A 81 14.71 9.04 -2.56
CA GLN A 81 15.55 8.56 -1.47
C GLN A 81 15.45 7.04 -1.31
N MET A 82 14.25 6.45 -1.43
CA MET A 82 14.05 5.01 -1.36
C MET A 82 14.78 4.31 -2.50
N THR A 83 14.69 4.83 -3.72
CA THR A 83 15.41 4.31 -4.87
C THR A 83 16.93 4.37 -4.69
N ILE A 84 17.46 5.52 -4.25
CA ILE A 84 18.90 5.67 -3.96
C ILE A 84 19.36 4.69 -2.87
N ALA A 85 18.52 4.44 -1.86
CA ALA A 85 18.83 3.52 -0.78
C ALA A 85 18.68 2.03 -1.16
N GLY A 86 18.16 1.72 -2.35
CA GLY A 86 17.87 0.34 -2.78
C GLY A 86 16.60 -0.25 -2.15
N ASP A 87 15.72 0.58 -1.60
CA ASP A 87 14.47 0.17 -0.95
C ASP A 87 13.35 -0.09 -1.96
N LEU A 88 13.47 0.47 -3.16
CA LEU A 88 12.54 0.40 -4.26
C LEU A 88 13.34 0.42 -5.56
N PHE A 89 12.94 -0.38 -6.52
CA PHE A 89 13.44 -0.34 -7.89
C PHE A 89 12.28 -0.28 -8.88
N GLU A 90 12.53 0.31 -10.04
CA GLU A 90 11.61 0.30 -11.17
C GLU A 90 11.94 -0.92 -12.04
N TYR A 91 10.89 -1.59 -12.56
CA TYR A 91 10.98 -2.78 -13.41
C TYR A 91 9.95 -2.75 -14.52
#